data_AF-A0A7X6HLZ3-F1
#
_entry.id   AF-A0A7X6HLZ3-F1
#
_cell.length_a   1.000
_cell.length_b   1.000
_cell.length_c   1.000
_cell.angle_alpha   90.00
_cell.angle_beta   90.00
_cell.angle_gamma   90.00
#
_symmetry.space_group_name_H-M   'P 1'
#
loop_
_entity.id
_entity.type
_entity.pdbx_description
1 polymer ?
#
loop_
_entity_poly.entity_id
_entity_poly.type
_entity_poly.pdbx_seq_one_letter_code
_entity_poly.pdbx_strand_id
1 'polypeptide(L)'
;MEKLEHSDIQTQHSLEDTFLELAEKWRHDTEMLSSPTKKLKHPAYQKIISIGKPVLPLILRELERQPDHWFMALSAIAKQDPVSPEDNFKQAVEAWLQWGREQKLI
;
A
#
# COMPACT_ATOMS: atom_id res chain seq x y z
N MET A 1 20.75 22.51 -40.51
CA MET A 1 19.50 23.06 -39.95
C MET A 1 18.42 22.08 -40.40
N GLU A 2 17.72 21.34 -39.57
CA GLU A 2 17.38 21.47 -38.15
C GLU A 2 17.42 20.08 -37.47
N LYS A 3 17.71 20.10 -36.17
CA LYS A 3 17.68 18.94 -35.29
C LYS A 3 16.21 18.56 -35.05
N LEU A 4 15.83 17.32 -35.35
CA LEU A 4 14.63 16.72 -34.79
C LEU A 4 15.07 15.78 -33.67
N GLU A 5 15.27 16.39 -32.49
CA GLU A 5 15.36 15.66 -31.23
C GLU A 5 14.01 14.97 -31.01
N HIS A 6 13.97 13.67 -31.26
CA HIS A 6 12.88 12.84 -30.78
C HIS A 6 13.10 12.73 -29.28
N SER A 7 12.33 13.48 -28.52
CA SER A 7 12.25 13.32 -27.07
C SER A 7 11.70 11.93 -26.79
N ASP A 8 12.59 11.00 -26.49
CA ASP A 8 12.27 9.77 -25.76
C ASP A 8 11.73 10.18 -24.39
N ILE A 9 10.43 10.47 -24.33
CA ILE A 9 9.68 10.52 -23.07
C ILE A 9 9.49 9.06 -22.65
N GLN A 10 10.58 8.43 -22.21
CA GLN A 10 10.50 7.19 -21.45
C GLN A 10 10.03 7.58 -20.05
N THR A 11 8.72 7.52 -19.85
CA THR A 11 8.10 7.70 -18.54
C THR A 11 8.71 6.67 -17.59
N GLN A 12 9.66 7.09 -16.75
CA GLN A 12 10.13 6.27 -15.64
C GLN A 12 8.95 6.10 -14.68
N HIS A 13 8.24 4.98 -14.78
CA HIS A 13 7.15 4.65 -13.87
C HIS A 13 7.75 4.42 -12.48
N SER A 14 7.36 5.25 -11.51
CA SER A 14 7.92 5.15 -10.17
C SER A 14 7.29 3.96 -9.42
N LEU A 15 7.94 3.57 -8.33
CA LEU A 15 7.35 2.61 -7.40
C LEU A 15 6.03 3.13 -6.81
N GLU A 16 5.96 4.44 -6.57
CA GLU A 16 4.77 5.10 -6.05
C GLU A 16 3.61 5.03 -7.03
N ASP A 17 3.85 5.33 -8.32
CA ASP A 17 2.82 5.20 -9.36
C ASP A 17 2.31 3.75 -9.44
N THR A 18 3.23 2.79 -9.44
CA THR A 18 2.89 1.36 -9.46
C THR A 18 2.05 0.97 -8.23
N PHE A 19 2.39 1.47 -7.05
CA PHE A 19 1.61 1.22 -5.83
C PHE A 19 0.22 1.84 -5.93
N LEU A 20 0.11 3.10 -6.34
CA LEU A 20 -1.15 3.82 -6.45
C LEU A 20 -2.10 3.15 -7.45
N GLU A 21 -1.60 2.73 -8.61
CA GLU A 21 -2.39 1.98 -9.60
C GLU A 21 -2.93 0.66 -9.02
N LEU A 22 -2.09 -0.10 -8.32
CA LEU A 22 -2.49 -1.36 -7.70
C LEU A 22 -3.47 -1.14 -6.56
N ALA A 23 -3.27 -0.10 -5.75
CA ALA A 23 -4.14 0.25 -4.63
C ALA A 23 -5.52 0.69 -5.11
N GLU A 24 -5.58 1.56 -6.12
CA GLU A 24 -6.82 2.00 -6.74
C GLU A 24 -7.57 0.82 -7.36
N LYS A 25 -6.87 -0.01 -8.13
CA LYS A 25 -7.46 -1.21 -8.73
C LYS A 25 -8.01 -2.16 -7.67
N TRP A 26 -7.26 -2.41 -6.59
CA TRP A 26 -7.72 -3.23 -5.49
C TRP A 26 -8.98 -2.65 -4.84
N ARG A 27 -9.01 -1.34 -4.58
CA ARG A 27 -10.16 -0.68 -3.95
C ARG A 27 -11.41 -0.81 -4.82
N HIS A 28 -11.31 -0.43 -6.10
CA HIS A 28 -12.43 -0.53 -7.04
C HIS A 28 -12.97 -1.96 -7.18
N ASP A 29 -12.08 -2.94 -7.33
CA ASP A 29 -12.48 -4.34 -7.51
C ASP A 29 -13.01 -4.98 -6.21
N THR A 30 -12.76 -4.38 -5.03
CA THR A 30 -13.10 -4.97 -3.73
C THR A 30 -14.08 -4.17 -2.87
N GLU A 31 -14.45 -2.94 -3.24
CA GLU A 31 -15.35 -2.08 -2.46
C GLU A 31 -16.72 -2.74 -2.21
N MET A 32 -17.25 -3.47 -3.18
CA MET A 32 -18.53 -4.18 -3.08
C MET A 32 -18.41 -5.60 -2.50
N LEU A 33 -17.20 -6.05 -2.15
CA LEU A 33 -16.99 -7.39 -1.61
C LEU A 33 -17.14 -7.40 -0.08
N SER A 34 -18.09 -8.18 0.42
CA SER A 34 -18.27 -8.38 1.87
C SER A 34 -17.30 -9.40 2.48
N SER A 35 -16.50 -10.11 1.67
CA SER A 35 -15.60 -11.17 2.14
C SER A 35 -14.16 -10.67 2.26
N PRO A 36 -13.60 -10.55 3.48
CA PRO A 36 -12.20 -10.17 3.69
C PRO A 36 -11.24 -11.10 2.95
N THR A 37 -11.51 -12.41 2.96
CA THR A 37 -10.69 -13.40 2.25
C THR A 37 -10.60 -13.14 0.75
N LYS A 38 -11.69 -12.69 0.12
CA LYS A 38 -11.68 -12.33 -1.31
C LYS A 38 -10.85 -11.06 -1.55
N LYS A 39 -10.99 -10.05 -0.69
CA LYS A 39 -10.18 -8.81 -0.79
C LYS A 39 -8.68 -9.11 -0.70
N LEU A 40 -8.30 -9.99 0.22
CA LEU A 40 -6.90 -10.39 0.45
C LEU A 40 -6.32 -11.19 -0.71
N LYS A 41 -7.12 -12.08 -1.33
CA LYS A 41 -6.70 -12.88 -2.49
C LYS A 41 -6.65 -12.09 -3.80
N HIS A 42 -7.07 -10.83 -3.79
CA HIS A 42 -7.09 -10.02 -5.00
C HIS A 42 -5.67 -9.88 -5.60
N PRO A 43 -5.49 -10.06 -6.92
CA PRO A 43 -4.17 -10.04 -7.54
C PRO A 43 -3.38 -8.76 -7.29
N ALA A 44 -4.05 -7.59 -7.31
CA ALA A 44 -3.38 -6.32 -7.06
C ALA A 44 -2.84 -6.22 -5.62
N TYR A 45 -3.59 -6.73 -4.64
CA TYR A 45 -3.16 -6.77 -3.23
C TYR A 45 -1.95 -7.71 -3.05
N GLN A 46 -2.02 -8.89 -3.66
CA GLN A 46 -0.91 -9.85 -3.65
C GLN A 46 0.34 -9.29 -4.34
N LYS A 47 0.17 -8.49 -5.40
CA LYS A 47 1.28 -7.81 -6.07
C LYS A 47 1.94 -6.80 -5.15
N ILE A 48 1.17 -5.98 -4.43
CA ILE A 48 1.70 -5.04 -3.41
C ILE A 48 2.53 -5.80 -2.36
N ILE A 49 1.99 -6.91 -1.82
CA ILE A 49 2.73 -7.76 -0.86
C ILE A 49 4.03 -8.30 -1.46
N SER A 50 4.00 -8.73 -2.72
CA SER A 50 5.17 -9.29 -3.40
C SER A 50 6.31 -8.28 -3.63
N ILE A 51 6.01 -6.98 -3.70
CA ILE A 51 7.04 -5.94 -3.80
C ILE A 51 7.84 -5.86 -2.49
N GLY A 52 7.18 -6.06 -1.35
CA GLY A 52 7.83 -6.16 -0.05
C GLY A 52 8.22 -4.80 0.55
N LYS A 53 9.34 -4.75 1.27
CA LYS A 53 9.70 -3.60 2.13
C LYS A 53 9.64 -2.21 1.49
N PRO A 54 10.00 -2.01 0.21
CA PRO A 54 9.98 -0.69 -0.41
C PRO A 54 8.60 -0.01 -0.44
N VAL A 55 7.50 -0.77 -0.39
CA VAL A 55 6.14 -0.20 -0.38
C VAL A 55 5.62 0.12 1.02
N LEU A 56 6.33 -0.24 2.10
CA LEU A 56 5.87 0.04 3.47
C LEU A 56 5.59 1.54 3.72
N PRO A 57 6.48 2.48 3.37
CA PRO A 57 6.18 3.91 3.49
C PRO A 57 4.91 4.33 2.73
N LEU A 58 4.69 3.75 1.56
CA LEU A 58 3.57 4.09 0.69
C LEU A 58 2.24 3.59 1.27
N ILE A 59 2.22 2.34 1.76
CA ILE A 59 1.04 1.76 2.43
C ILE A 59 0.71 2.55 3.71
N LEU A 60 1.71 2.94 4.49
CA LEU A 60 1.52 3.71 5.72
C LEU A 60 0.94 5.11 5.43
N ARG A 61 1.46 5.81 4.41
CA ARG A 61 0.90 7.11 3.97
C ARG A 61 -0.52 6.96 3.46
N GLU A 62 -0.80 5.89 2.72
CA GLU A 62 -2.16 5.62 2.25
C GLU A 62 -3.10 5.31 3.42
N LEU A 63 -2.64 4.55 4.43
CA LEU A 63 -3.40 4.28 5.64
C LEU A 63 -3.70 5.56 6.44
N GLU A 64 -2.77 6.53 6.48
CA GLU A 64 -2.99 7.84 7.10
C GLU A 64 -4.01 8.68 6.33
N ARG A 65 -3.93 8.68 4.99
CA ARG A 65 -4.80 9.46 4.10
C ARG A 65 -6.22 8.88 4.00
N GLN A 66 -6.32 7.57 3.83
CA GLN A 66 -7.55 6.83 3.63
C GLN A 66 -7.44 5.47 4.35
N PRO A 67 -7.85 5.40 5.63
CA PRO A 67 -7.81 4.16 6.40
C PRO A 67 -8.65 3.06 5.74
N ASP A 68 -7.99 1.98 5.33
CA ASP A 68 -8.60 0.79 4.75
C ASP A 68 -7.88 -0.46 5.30
N HIS A 69 -8.25 -1.65 4.83
CA HIS A 69 -7.77 -2.96 5.29
C HIS A 69 -6.32 -3.29 4.85
N TRP A 70 -5.38 -2.38 5.11
CA TRP A 70 -3.96 -2.53 4.82
C TRP A 70 -3.19 -3.34 5.87
N PHE A 71 -3.76 -3.61 7.04
CA PHE A 71 -3.07 -4.27 8.16
C PHE A 71 -2.44 -5.61 7.78
N MET A 72 -3.10 -6.40 6.92
CA MET A 72 -2.53 -7.67 6.48
C MET A 72 -1.33 -7.48 5.56
N ALA A 73 -1.36 -6.52 4.64
CA ALA A 73 -0.21 -6.19 3.81
C ALA A 73 0.96 -5.68 4.67
N LEU A 74 0.68 -4.76 5.61
CA LEU A 74 1.67 -4.24 6.54
C LEU A 74 2.31 -5.38 7.37
N SER A 75 1.50 -6.23 8.00
CA SER A 75 1.98 -7.38 8.78
C SER A 75 2.78 -8.38 7.92
N ALA A 76 2.29 -8.72 6.73
CA ALA A 76 2.94 -9.65 5.83
C ALA A 76 4.31 -9.15 5.35
N ILE A 77 4.47 -7.85 5.15
CA ILE A 77 5.71 -7.24 4.66
C ILE A 77 6.67 -6.90 5.81
N ALA A 78 6.17 -6.26 6.87
CA ALA A 78 6.95 -5.85 8.03
C ALA A 78 7.39 -7.04 8.90
N LYS A 79 6.71 -8.19 8.78
CA LYS A 79 6.89 -9.39 9.63
C LYS A 79 6.74 -9.09 11.13
N GLN A 80 5.94 -8.08 11.44
CA GLN A 80 5.65 -7.57 12.77
C GLN A 80 4.16 -7.20 12.81
N ASP A 81 3.59 -7.15 14.00
CA ASP A 81 2.23 -6.67 14.20
C ASP A 81 2.19 -5.81 15.48
N PRO A 82 2.08 -4.47 15.35
CA PRO A 82 1.98 -3.58 16.51
C PRO A 82 0.57 -3.53 17.10
N VAL A 83 -0.41 -4.20 16.47
CA VAL A 83 -1.82 -4.14 16.89
C VAL A 83 -2.11 -5.16 17.99
N SER A 84 -2.76 -4.71 19.06
CA SER A 84 -3.25 -5.58 20.13
C SER A 84 -4.57 -6.26 19.72
N PRO A 85 -4.86 -7.50 20.20
CA PRO A 85 -6.16 -8.13 19.97
C PRO A 85 -7.37 -7.34 20.51
N GLU A 86 -7.13 -6.46 21.48
CA GLU A 86 -8.12 -5.58 22.11
C GLU A 86 -8.38 -4.29 21.30
N ASP A 87 -7.53 -3.99 20.31
CA ASP A 87 -7.59 -2.74 19.57
C ASP A 87 -8.78 -2.72 18.60
N ASN A 88 -9.55 -1.64 18.66
CA ASN A 88 -10.51 -1.34 17.61
C ASN A 88 -9.81 -0.84 16.33
N PHE A 89 -10.55 -0.72 15.24
CA PHE A 89 -10.00 -0.29 13.94
C PHE A 89 -9.17 1.01 14.02
N LYS A 90 -9.64 2.02 14.76
CA LYS A 90 -8.92 3.29 14.90
C LYS A 90 -7.61 3.13 15.67
N GLN A 91 -7.62 2.33 16.74
CA GLN A 91 -6.42 2.01 17.50
C GLN A 91 -5.41 1.23 16.65
N ALA A 92 -5.87 0.27 15.83
CA ALA A 92 -5.03 -0.47 14.90
C ALA A 92 -4.38 0.44 13.84
N VAL A 93 -5.11 1.41 13.30
CA VAL A 93 -4.55 2.45 12.41
C VAL A 93 -3.44 3.21 13.12
N GLU A 94 -3.70 3.75 14.32
CA GLU A 94 -2.71 4.54 15.05
C GLU A 94 -1.47 3.71 15.41
N ALA A 95 -1.64 2.45 15.84
CA ALA A 95 -0.53 1.55 16.15
C ALA A 95 0.40 1.36 14.95
N TRP A 96 -0.17 1.16 13.75
CA TRP A 96 0.61 1.05 12.52
C TRP A 96 1.31 2.35 12.12
N LEU A 97 0.64 3.50 12.25
CA LEU A 97 1.25 4.80 11.96
C LEU A 97 2.38 5.13 12.96
N GLN A 98 2.17 4.86 14.25
CA GLN A 98 3.18 5.03 15.28
C GLN A 98 4.41 4.14 15.03
N TRP A 99 4.19 2.86 14.72
CA TRP A 99 5.27 1.96 14.32
C TRP A 99 6.01 2.49 13.07
N GLY A 100 5.28 3.00 12.08
CA GLY A 100 5.85 3.60 10.88
C GLY A 100 6.81 4.77 11.18
N ARG A 101 6.41 5.66 12.10
CA ARG A 101 7.22 6.79 12.57
C ARG A 101 8.46 6.32 13.34
N GLU A 102 8.32 5.31 14.19
CA GLU A 102 9.44 4.71 14.94
C GLU A 102 10.48 4.06 14.02
N GLN A 103 10.01 3.42 12.95
CA GLN A 103 10.87 2.84 11.91
C GLN A 103 11.41 3.88 10.91
N LYS A 104 11.04 5.17 11.05
CA LYS A 104 11.39 6.27 10.13
C LYS A 104 10.95 6.02 8.68
N LEU A 105 9.79 5.38 8.52
CA LEU A 105 9.18 5.08 7.21
C LEU A 105 8.24 6.21 6.76
N ILE A 106 7.64 6.91 7.71
CA ILE A 106 6.79 8.10 7.51
C ILE A 106 7.18 9.20 8.47
#